data_AF-A0A3D4GS42-F1
#
_entry.id   AF-A0A3D4GS42-F1
#
_cell.length_a   1.000
_cell.length_b   1.000
_cell.length_c   1.000
_cell.angle_alpha   90.00
_cell.angle_beta   90.00
_cell.angle_gamma   90.00
#
_symmetry.space_group_name_H-M   'P 1'
#
loop_
_entity.id
_entity.type
_entity.pdbx_description
1 polymer ?
#
loop_
_entity_poly.entity_id
_entity_poly.type
_entity_poly.pdbx_seq_one_letter_code
_entity_poly.pdbx_strand_id
1 'polypeptide(L)'
;EAAFKSTSVKLDGDILLVTGDFTIRGVTKSVVMPVEVLGVGSHPMSKAQVAGFSGSVRVKRSDFGVNHWADEVPGLLSDDVTVSLSVEAVAVAGTNVCNPCADPCNLCGE
;
A
#
# COMPACT_ATOMS: atom_id res chain seq x y z
N GLU A 1 8.93 3.90 14.01
CA GLU A 1 7.67 3.64 13.29
C GLU A 1 7.93 3.63 11.78
N ALA A 2 7.18 2.81 11.06
CA ALA A 2 7.09 2.84 9.61
C ALA A 2 5.62 3.02 9.22
N ALA A 3 5.34 3.94 8.31
CA ALA A 3 3.97 4.29 7.92
C ALA A 3 3.91 4.52 6.40
N PHE A 4 2.83 4.08 5.76
CA PHE A 4 2.57 4.34 4.35
C PHE A 4 1.22 5.01 4.19
N LYS A 5 1.19 6.18 3.54
CA LYS A 5 -0.04 6.92 3.25
C LYS A 5 -0.21 7.08 1.75
N SER A 6 -1.22 6.44 1.18
CA SER A 6 -1.51 6.59 -0.25
C SER A 6 -1.95 8.02 -0.58
N THR A 7 -1.52 8.51 -1.73
CA THR A 7 -1.85 9.83 -2.26
C THR A 7 -2.60 9.73 -3.59
N SER A 8 -2.33 8.68 -4.38
CA SER A 8 -3.09 8.39 -5.60
C SER A 8 -3.04 6.92 -5.97
N VAL A 9 -4.07 6.44 -6.67
CA VAL A 9 -4.11 5.10 -7.25
C VAL A 9 -4.42 5.23 -8.73
N LYS A 10 -3.62 4.58 -9.58
CA LYS A 10 -3.84 4.50 -11.01
C LYS A 10 -3.93 3.04 -11.45
N LEU A 11 -4.92 2.70 -12.25
CA LEU A 11 -5.01 1.40 -12.90
C LEU A 11 -4.08 1.38 -14.13
N ASP A 12 -3.25 0.35 -14.24
CA ASP A 12 -2.37 0.08 -15.38
C ASP A 12 -2.49 -1.39 -15.76
N GLY A 13 -3.36 -1.69 -16.74
CA GLY A 13 -3.78 -3.06 -17.04
C GLY A 13 -4.49 -3.69 -15.84
N ASP A 14 -3.95 -4.79 -15.34
CA ASP A 14 -4.46 -5.53 -14.18
C ASP A 14 -3.75 -5.15 -12.87
N ILE A 15 -2.87 -4.16 -12.89
CA ILE A 15 -2.07 -3.72 -11.74
C ILE A 15 -2.54 -2.34 -11.27
N LEU A 16 -2.62 -2.15 -9.96
CA LEU A 16 -2.84 -0.86 -9.32
C LEU A 16 -1.48 -0.23 -8.98
N LEU A 17 -1.15 0.87 -9.64
CA LEU A 17 -0.01 1.72 -9.28
C LEU A 17 -0.42 2.65 -8.14
N VAL A 18 -0.08 2.27 -6.91
CA VAL A 18 -0.37 3.03 -5.70
C VAL A 18 0.80 3.95 -5.40
N THR A 19 0.62 5.25 -5.58
CA THR A 19 1.59 6.25 -5.13
C THR A 19 1.27 6.63 -3.69
N GLY A 20 2.30 6.74 -2.85
CA GLY A 20 2.13 7.15 -1.46
C GLY A 20 3.42 7.58 -0.78
N ASP A 21 3.23 8.26 0.34
CA ASP A 21 4.28 8.71 1.23
C ASP A 21 4.68 7.56 2.14
N PHE A 22 5.89 7.05 1.98
CA PHE A 22 6.47 6.03 2.84
C PHE A 22 7.42 6.68 3.84
N THR A 23 7.13 6.45 5.12
CA THR A 23 7.90 6.99 6.24
C THR A 23 8.61 5.85 6.96
N ILE A 24 9.91 5.99 7.17
CA ILE A 24 10.71 5.11 8.05
C ILE A 24 11.53 6.00 8.98
N ARG A 25 11.40 5.79 10.30
CA ARG A 25 12.15 6.55 11.33
C ARG A 25 12.04 8.07 11.17
N GLY A 26 10.87 8.56 10.75
CA GLY A 26 10.59 9.99 10.56
C GLY A 26 11.06 10.57 9.23
N VAL A 27 11.79 9.82 8.40
CA VAL A 27 12.13 10.23 7.03
C VAL A 27 11.03 9.77 6.08
N THR A 28 10.46 10.70 5.32
CA THR A 28 9.36 10.43 4.36
C THR A 28 9.84 10.54 2.93
N LYS A 29 9.45 9.57 2.08
CA LYS A 29 9.72 9.54 0.65
C LYS A 29 8.47 9.11 -0.12
N SER A 30 8.18 9.77 -1.23
CA SER A 30 7.13 9.33 -2.15
C SER A 30 7.61 8.11 -2.94
N VAL A 31 6.84 7.03 -2.92
CA VAL A 31 7.13 5.79 -3.65
C VAL A 31 5.90 5.34 -4.43
N VAL A 32 6.11 4.60 -5.52
CA VAL A 32 5.04 3.94 -6.28
C VAL A 32 5.14 2.45 -6.03
N MET A 33 4.07 1.87 -5.49
CA MET A 33 3.95 0.45 -5.23
C MET A 33 2.96 -0.17 -6.22
N PRO A 34 3.41 -1.05 -7.14
CA PRO A 34 2.51 -1.89 -7.91
C PRO A 34 1.82 -2.89 -6.97
N VAL A 35 0.49 -2.95 -7.07
CA VAL A 35 -0.37 -3.82 -6.27
C VAL A 35 -1.25 -4.65 -7.20
N GLU A 36 -1.23 -5.95 -7.01
CA GLU A 36 -2.11 -6.92 -7.66
C GLU A 36 -3.32 -7.20 -6.77
N VAL A 37 -4.51 -7.29 -7.39
CA VAL A 37 -5.72 -7.77 -6.72
C VAL A 37 -5.77 -9.29 -6.88
N LEU A 38 -5.56 -10.01 -5.78
CA LEU A 38 -5.54 -11.48 -5.78
C LEU A 38 -6.95 -12.07 -5.93
N GLY A 39 -7.98 -11.32 -5.52
CA GLY A 39 -9.37 -11.73 -5.65
C GLY A 39 -10.29 -10.98 -4.70
N VAL A 40 -11.58 -11.01 -5.02
CA VAL A 40 -12.66 -10.40 -4.23
C VAL A 40 -13.79 -11.41 -4.09
N GLY A 41 -14.28 -11.66 -2.88
CA GLY A 41 -15.29 -12.69 -2.64
C GLY A 41 -15.82 -12.74 -1.22
N SER A 42 -16.72 -13.67 -0.93
CA SER A 42 -17.21 -13.91 0.44
C SER A 42 -16.26 -14.84 1.20
N HIS A 43 -15.87 -14.43 2.41
CA HIS A 43 -15.06 -15.24 3.30
C HIS A 43 -15.84 -16.50 3.72
N PRO A 44 -15.25 -17.72 3.62
CA PRO A 44 -15.98 -18.97 3.81
C PRO A 44 -16.70 -19.12 5.16
N MET A 45 -16.04 -18.67 6.24
CA MET A 45 -16.54 -18.78 7.62
C MET A 45 -17.46 -17.62 8.02
N SER A 46 -16.95 -16.38 7.97
CA SER A 46 -17.70 -15.20 8.42
C SER A 46 -18.79 -14.73 7.44
N LYS A 47 -18.77 -15.22 6.19
CA LYS A 47 -19.62 -14.73 5.09
C LYS A 47 -19.48 -13.24 4.79
N ALA A 48 -18.50 -12.56 5.39
CA ALA A 48 -18.19 -11.16 5.10
C ALA A 48 -17.53 -11.05 3.73
N GLN A 49 -17.76 -9.93 3.03
CA GLN A 49 -17.06 -9.63 1.79
C GLN A 49 -15.58 -9.32 2.11
N VAL A 50 -14.66 -9.94 1.37
CA VAL A 50 -13.21 -9.75 1.51
C VAL A 50 -12.56 -9.45 0.16
N ALA A 51 -11.42 -8.77 0.20
CA ALA A 51 -10.55 -8.52 -0.95
C ALA A 51 -9.08 -8.77 -0.59
N GLY A 52 -8.37 -9.52 -1.43
CA GLY A 52 -6.96 -9.84 -1.29
C GLY A 52 -6.08 -8.96 -2.18
N PHE A 53 -4.98 -8.47 -1.64
CA PHE A 53 -4.01 -7.62 -2.33
C PHE A 53 -2.59 -8.10 -2.08
N SER A 54 -1.73 -8.02 -3.10
CA SER A 54 -0.29 -8.24 -2.99
C SER A 54 0.45 -7.08 -3.63
N GLY A 55 1.48 -6.56 -2.97
CA GLY A 55 2.30 -5.48 -3.53
C GLY A 55 3.74 -5.57 -3.07
N SER A 56 4.65 -5.02 -3.86
CA SER A 56 6.05 -4.91 -3.45
C SER A 56 6.68 -3.61 -3.92
N VAL A 57 7.58 -3.06 -3.10
CA VAL A 57 8.37 -1.90 -3.45
C VAL A 57 9.82 -2.10 -3.00
N ARG A 58 10.77 -1.72 -3.85
CA ARG A 58 12.18 -1.71 -3.52
C ARG A 58 12.58 -0.31 -3.09
N VAL A 59 13.22 -0.21 -1.93
CA VAL A 59 13.70 1.05 -1.35
C VAL A 59 15.15 0.90 -0.92
N LYS A 60 15.90 2.01 -0.92
CA LYS A 60 17.23 2.04 -0.34
C LYS A 60 17.13 2.37 1.14
N ARG A 61 17.72 1.55 2.00
CA ARG A 61 17.71 1.81 3.45
C ARG A 61 18.48 3.09 3.80
N SER A 62 19.47 3.46 2.98
CA SER A 62 20.26 4.68 3.13
C SER A 62 19.47 5.96 2.94
N ASP A 63 18.46 5.95 2.06
CA ASP A 63 17.56 7.10 1.84
C ASP A 63 16.72 7.45 3.09
N PHE A 64 16.62 6.52 4.04
CA PHE A 64 15.90 6.67 5.31
C PHE A 64 16.84 6.76 6.53
N GLY A 65 18.15 6.93 6.30
CA GLY A 65 19.15 7.07 7.38
C GLY A 65 19.43 5.77 8.14
N VAL A 66 19.14 4.61 7.55
CA VAL A 66 19.44 3.29 8.14
C VAL A 66 20.81 2.82 7.64
N ASN A 67 21.87 3.43 8.19
CA ASN A 67 23.25 3.28 7.69
C ASN A 67 24.21 2.54 8.62
N HIS A 68 23.75 2.07 9.79
CA HIS A 68 24.60 1.70 10.94
C HIS A 68 25.68 0.62 10.70
N TRP A 69 25.66 -0.06 9.55
CA TRP A 69 26.64 -1.09 9.17
C TRP A 69 27.29 -0.87 7.79
N ALA A 70 26.80 0.10 7.02
CA ALA A 70 27.34 0.37 5.68
C ALA A 70 28.72 1.04 5.73
N ASP A 71 28.94 1.86 6.76
CA ASP A 71 30.15 2.69 6.90
C ASP A 71 31.30 1.93 7.56
N GLU A 72 30.99 0.94 8.41
CA GLU A 72 32.00 0.16 9.14
C GLU A 72 32.52 -1.04 8.33
N VAL A 73 31.68 -1.68 7.52
CA VAL A 73 32.07 -2.80 6.65
C VAL A 73 31.37 -2.70 5.30
N PRO A 74 32.00 -2.07 4.29
CA PRO A 74 31.43 -1.95 2.96
C PRO A 74 31.02 -3.31 2.38
N GLY A 75 29.78 -3.42 1.92
CA GLY A 75 29.27 -4.63 1.26
C GLY A 75 28.74 -5.74 2.18
N LEU A 76 28.79 -5.57 3.51
CA LEU A 76 28.25 -6.56 4.44
C LEU A 76 26.72 -6.67 4.38
N LEU A 77 26.03 -5.56 4.11
CA LEU A 77 24.57 -5.49 4.05
C LEU A 77 24.10 -4.69 2.83
N SER A 78 23.23 -5.29 2.01
CA SER A 78 22.61 -4.64 0.85
C SER A 78 21.93 -3.33 1.23
N ASP A 79 22.05 -2.31 0.37
CA ASP A 79 21.30 -1.07 0.53
C ASP A 79 19.85 -1.21 0.01
N ASP A 80 19.66 -2.01 -1.03
CA ASP A 80 18.34 -2.33 -1.57
C ASP A 80 17.59 -3.29 -0.64
N VAL A 81 16.41 -2.86 -0.21
CA VAL A 81 15.45 -3.62 0.62
C VAL A 81 14.14 -3.71 -0.15
N THR A 82 13.62 -4.94 -0.29
CA THR A 82 12.27 -5.15 -0.84
C THR A 82 11.28 -5.24 0.31
N VAL A 83 10.27 -4.38 0.28
CA VAL A 83 9.13 -4.43 1.19
C VAL A 83 7.98 -5.07 0.43
N SER A 84 7.50 -6.21 0.93
CA SER A 84 6.37 -6.92 0.35
C SER A 84 5.19 -6.89 1.31
N LEU A 85 4.00 -6.64 0.77
CA LEU A 85 2.74 -6.61 1.50
C LEU A 85 1.80 -7.64 0.90
N SER A 86 1.13 -8.38 1.77
CA SER A 86 0.02 -9.26 1.42
C SER A 86 -1.10 -8.99 2.41
N VAL A 87 -2.23 -8.49 1.92
CA VAL A 87 -3.31 -7.94 2.73
C VAL A 87 -4.62 -8.59 2.35
N GLU A 88 -5.38 -9.04 3.35
CA GLU A 88 -6.80 -9.35 3.19
C GLU A 88 -7.60 -8.26 3.92
N ALA A 89 -8.42 -7.53 3.17
CA ALA A 89 -9.32 -6.52 3.70
C ALA A 89 -10.72 -7.11 3.88
N VAL A 90 -11.28 -7.01 5.08
CA VAL A 90 -12.67 -7.36 5.37
C VAL A 90 -13.54 -6.12 5.21
N ALA A 91 -14.58 -6.21 4.39
CA ALA A 91 -15.56 -5.14 4.25
C ALA A 91 -16.32 -4.95 5.56
N VAL A 92 -16.33 -3.72 6.08
CA VAL A 92 -17.12 -3.36 7.25
C VAL A 92 -18.52 -2.96 6.79
N ALA A 93 -19.52 -3.76 7.15
CA ALA A 93 -20.91 -3.44 6.88
C ALA A 93 -21.31 -2.16 7.65
N GLY A 94 -21.66 -1.09 6.93
CA GLY A 94 -22.20 0.14 7.52
C GLY A 94 -21.36 1.41 7.40
N THR A 95 -20.32 1.45 6.59
CA THR A 95 -19.72 2.72 6.17
C THR A 95 -20.27 3.11 4.81
N ASN A 96 -20.87 4.31 4.71
CA ASN A 96 -21.24 4.92 3.44
C ASN A 96 -19.94 5.24 2.69
N VAL A 97 -19.36 4.24 2.03
CA VAL A 97 -18.27 4.45 1.09
C VAL A 97 -18.93 5.07 -0.14
N CYS A 98 -18.90 6.40 -0.22
CA CYS A 98 -19.27 7.10 -1.46
C CYS A 98 -18.49 6.44 -2.58
N ASN A 99 -19.19 5.82 -3.53
CA ASN A 99 -18.58 5.24 -4.71
C ASN A 99 -18.48 6.37 -5.75
N PRO A 100 -17.32 7.04 -5.90
CA PRO A 100 -17.23 8.27 -6.68
C PRO A 100 -17.40 8.04 -8.19
N CYS A 101 -17.62 6.80 -8.63
CA CYS A 101 -17.67 6.45 -10.04
C CYS A 101 -18.92 5.65 -10.45
N ALA A 102 -19.90 5.40 -9.56
CA ALA A 102 -21.11 4.64 -9.91
C ALA A 102 -22.42 5.43 -9.90
N ASP A 103 -22.49 6.61 -9.28
CA ASP A 103 -23.74 7.37 -9.18
C ASP A 103 -23.62 8.74 -9.86
N PRO A 104 -24.29 8.97 -11.01
CA PRO A 104 -24.40 10.29 -11.60
C PRO A 104 -25.63 10.99 -11.01
N CYS A 105 -25.61 11.40 -9.74
CA CYS A 105 -26.53 12.41 -9.18
C CYS A 105 -26.20 12.74 -7.72
N ASN A 106 -25.41 13.79 -7.53
CA ASN A 106 -25.64 14.87 -6.57
C ASN A 106 -26.59 14.58 -5.38
N LEU A 107 -26.11 13.99 -4.27
CA LEU A 107 -26.67 14.17 -2.92
C LEU A 107 -25.66 13.72 -1.84
N CYS A 108 -24.83 14.64 -1.38
CA CYS A 108 -24.26 14.64 -0.02
C CYS A 108 -24.30 16.09 0.49
N GLY A 109 -25.50 16.60 0.79
CA GLY A 109 -25.67 17.58 1.87
C GLY A 109 -25.67 16.82 3.19
N GLU A 110 -25.26 17.36 4.33
CA GLU A 110 -25.03 18.75 4.76
C GLU A 110 -23.57 18.99 5.21
#